data_AF-A0A7K7DU86-F1
#
_entry.id   AF-A0A7K7DU86-F1
#
_cell.length_a   1.000
_cell.length_b   1.000
_cell.length_c   1.000
_cell.angle_alpha   90.00
_cell.angle_beta   90.00
_cell.angle_gamma   90.00
#
_symmetry.space_group_name_H-M   'P 1'
#
loop_
_entity.id
_entity.type
_entity.pdbx_description
1 polymer ?
#
loop_
_entity_poly.entity_id
_entity_poly.type
_entity_poly.pdbx_seq_one_letter_code
_entity_poly.pdbx_strand_id
1 'polypeptide(L)' 'LFWSQLRKGQGPQLLSYQAVTGSKHRGRITTHLNATGKSSVLKVQEVEVSDSALYLCAVQ' A
#
# COMPACT_ATOMS: atom_id res chain seq x y z
N LEU A 1 7.49 1.44 -6.89
CA LEU A 1 7.14 0.98 -5.53
C LEU A 1 5.70 0.48 -5.52
N PHE A 2 5.52 -0.74 -5.04
CA PHE A 2 4.27 -1.48 -5.03
C PHE A 2 3.82 -1.72 -3.60
N TRP A 3 2.56 -1.44 -3.32
CA TRP A 3 1.87 -1.88 -2.11
C TRP A 3 0.86 -2.95 -2.49
N SER A 4 0.92 -4.10 -1.83
CA SER A 4 0.01 -5.22 -2.06
C SER A 4 -0.56 -5.73 -0.74
N GLN A 5 -1.82 -6.21 -0.77
CA GLN A 5 -2.41 -6.96 0.33
C GLN A 5 -2.38 -8.46 -0.01
N LEU A 6 -2.04 -9.28 0.97
CA LEU A 6 -2.11 -10.73 0.89
C LEU A 6 -3.07 -11.23 1.97
N ARG A 7 -4.25 -11.67 1.54
CA ARG A 7 -5.27 -12.28 2.41
C ARG A 7 -5.08 -13.79 2.43
N LYS A 8 -5.49 -14.43 3.54
CA LYS A 8 -5.37 -15.89 3.70
C LYS A 8 -6.09 -16.61 2.55
N GLY A 9 -5.37 -17.50 1.86
CA GLY A 9 -5.91 -18.29 0.75
C GLY A 9 -6.05 -17.54 -0.58
N GLN A 10 -5.55 -16.31 -0.68
CA GLN A 10 -5.54 -15.52 -1.92
C GLN A 10 -4.11 -15.21 -2.36
N GLY A 11 -3.92 -14.89 -3.65
CA GLY A 11 -2.67 -14.32 -4.15
C GLY A 11 -2.52 -12.84 -3.76
N PRO A 12 -1.32 -12.24 -3.96
CA PRO A 12 -1.12 -10.81 -3.71
C PRO A 12 -2.04 -9.96 -4.59
N GLN A 13 -2.78 -9.05 -3.96
CA GLN A 13 -3.63 -8.08 -4.65
C GLN A 13 -2.98 -6.69 -4.59
N LEU A 14 -2.77 -6.08 -5.75
CA LEU A 14 -2.18 -4.75 -5.84
C LEU A 14 -3.12 -3.70 -5.25
N LEU A 15 -2.63 -2.94 -4.26
CA LEU A 15 -3.34 -1.80 -3.69
C LEU A 15 -2.97 -0.50 -4.39
N SER A 16 -1.67 -0.29 -4.63
CA SER A 16 -1.15 0.94 -5.20
C SER A 16 0.21 0.72 -5.87
N TYR A 17 0.46 1.49 -6.92
CA TYR A 17 1.73 1.59 -7.60
C TYR A 17 2.14 3.06 -7.72
N GLN A 18 3.37 3.36 -7.32
CA GLN A 18 3.98 4.69 -7.44
C GLN A 18 5.38 4.59 -8.02
N ALA A 19 5.62 5.29 -9.13
CA ALA A 19 6.93 5.47 -9.75
C ALA A 19 7.59 6.80 -9.37
N VAL A 20 6.78 7.79 -8.97
CA VAL A 20 7.23 9.14 -8.65
C VAL A 20 6.82 9.52 -7.23
N THR A 21 7.60 10.40 -6.61
CA THR A 21 7.31 10.97 -5.29
C THR A 21 5.92 11.62 -5.27
N GLY A 22 5.22 11.48 -4.15
CA GLY A 22 3.91 12.09 -3.93
C GLY A 22 2.93 11.15 -3.25
N SER A 23 1.67 11.58 -3.17
CA SER A 23 0.60 10.84 -2.52
C SER A 23 -0.44 10.36 -3.54
N LYS A 24 -0.98 9.15 -3.33
CA LYS A 24 -2.15 8.63 -4.03
C LYS A 24 -3.23 8.27 -3.03
N HIS A 25 -4.49 8.57 -3.37
CA HIS A 25 -5.64 8.29 -2.53
C HIS A 25 -6.66 7.45 -3.32
N ARG A 26 -7.17 6.39 -2.70
CA ARG A 26 -8.21 5.51 -3.27
C ARG A 26 -9.06 4.92 -2.15
N GLY A 27 -10.29 5.40 -2.02
CA GLY A 27 -11.19 4.98 -0.94
C GLY A 27 -10.55 5.24 0.43
N ARG A 28 -10.54 4.23 1.30
CA ARG A 28 -9.92 4.31 2.64
C ARG A 28 -8.38 4.22 2.62
N ILE A 29 -7.75 4.04 1.45
CA ILE A 29 -6.31 3.85 1.32
C ILE A 29 -5.63 5.11 0.80
N THR A 30 -4.60 5.56 1.51
CA THR A 30 -3.65 6.58 1.03
C THR A 30 -2.24 5.99 1.01
N THR A 31 -1.51 6.15 -0.09
CA THR A 31 -0.07 5.83 -0.15
C THR A 31 0.75 7.07 -0.39
N HIS A 32 1.91 7.15 0.23
CA HIS A 32 2.90 8.21 0.00
C HIS A 32 4.24 7.58 -0.36
N LEU A 33 4.88 8.08 -1.40
CA LEU A 33 6.24 7.72 -1.79
C LEU A 33 7.13 8.94 -1.61
N ASN A 34 8.19 8.80 -0.82
CA ASN A 34 9.28 9.76 -0.72
C ASN A 34 10.55 9.12 -1.31
N ALA A 35 10.84 9.39 -2.58
CA ALA A 35 12.00 8.81 -3.26
C ALA A 35 13.33 9.32 -2.68
N THR A 36 13.39 10.60 -2.28
CA THR A 36 14.58 11.20 -1.67
C THR A 36 14.89 10.58 -0.31
N GLY A 37 13.87 10.44 0.53
CA GLY A 37 13.96 9.79 1.84
C GLY A 37 13.94 8.25 1.79
N LYS A 38 13.87 7.66 0.59
CA LYS A 38 13.79 6.20 0.36
C LYS A 38 12.74 5.50 1.22
N SER A 39 11.57 6.12 1.36
CA SER A 39 10.51 5.60 2.21
C SER A 39 9.16 5.61 1.49
N SER A 40 8.30 4.70 1.92
CA SER A 40 6.90 4.73 1.54
C SER A 40 6.01 4.38 2.72
N VAL A 41 4.84 5.01 2.76
CA VAL A 41 3.84 4.83 3.78
C VAL A 41 2.54 4.41 3.12
N LEU A 42 1.91 3.38 3.69
CA LEU A 42 0.53 3.01 3.44
C LEU A 42 -0.30 3.41 4.67
N LYS A 43 -1.33 4.22 4.46
CA LYS A 43 -2.33 4.57 5.46
C LYS A 43 -3.66 3.94 5.07
N VAL A 44 -4.22 3.16 5.98
CA VAL A 44 -5.59 2.64 5.91
C VAL A 44 -6.42 3.42 6.93
N GLN A 45 -7.43 4.13 6.46
CA GLN A 45 -8.39 4.87 7.29
C GLN A 45 -9.55 3.96 7.69
N GLU A 46 -10.18 4.27 8.83
CA GLU A 46 -11.38 3.55 9.31
C GLU A 46 -11.16 2.03 9.25
N VAL A 47 -10.13 1.55 9.95
CA VAL A 47 -9.69 0.16 9.89
C VAL A 47 -10.79 -0.76 10.40
N GLU A 48 -11.12 -1.77 9.60
CA GLU A 48 -12.10 -2.80 9.93
C GLU A 48 -11.41 -4.16 10.13
N VAL A 49 -12.10 -5.11 10.77
CA VAL A 49 -11.61 -6.50 10.88
C VAL A 49 -11.31 -7.10 9.50
N SER A 50 -12.09 -6.70 8.49
CA SER A 50 -11.95 -7.12 7.10
C SER A 50 -10.62 -6.67 6.47
N ASP A 51 -9.91 -5.69 7.05
CA ASP A 51 -8.61 -5.23 6.57
C ASP A 51 -7.45 -6.11 7.08
N SER A 52 -7.72 -7.08 7.96
CA SER A 52 -6.69 -8.00 8.47
C SER A 52 -6.03 -8.80 7.35
N ALA A 53 -4.78 -8.47 7.04
CA ALA A 53 -3.99 -9.07 5.97
C ALA A 53 -2.48 -8.84 6.20
N LEU A 54 -1.65 -9.54 5.43
CA LEU A 54 -0.25 -9.15 5.25
C LEU A 54 -0.16 -8.01 4.25
N TYR A 55 0.47 -6.91 4.63
CA TYR A 55 0.73 -5.77 3.76
C TYR A 55 2.20 -5.77 3.33
N LEU A 56 2.41 -5.87 2.02
CA LEU A 56 3.74 -6.00 1.44
C LEU A 56 4.12 -4.72 0.72
N CYS A 57 5.32 -4.22 1.03
CA CYS A 57 5.98 -3.14 0.29
C CYS A 57 7.10 -3.73 -0.56
N ALA A 58 7.08 -3.47 -1.87
CA ALA A 58 8.09 -3.98 -2.80
C ALA A 58 8.61 -2.87 -3.73
N VAL A 59 9.89 -2.98 -4.05
CA VAL A 59 10.59 -2.16 -5.06
C VAL A 59 11.12 -3.12 -6.12
N GLN A 60 11.14 -2.69 -7.37
CA GLN A 60 11.77 -3.44 -8.47
C GLN A 60 13.24 -3.05 -8.57
#